data_AF-U7R1S5-F1
#
_entry.id   AF-U7R1S5-F1
#
_cell.length_a   1.000
_cell.length_b   1.000
_cell.length_c   1.000
_cell.angle_alpha   90.00
_cell.angle_beta   90.00
_cell.angle_gamma   90.00
#
_symmetry.space_group_name_H-M   'P 1'
#
loop_
_entity.id
_entity.type
_entity.pdbx_description
1 polymer ?
#
loop_
_entity_poly.entity_id
_entity_poly.type
_entity_poly.pdbx_seq_one_letter_code
_entity_poly.pdbx_strand_id
1 'polypeptide(L)'
;SEETYGGLVKRCVHLVSTHEQRLSFPLDSIRRSDGSYPTGSTEVIYPGVHSDLGGGYPPGEQGKAIGKTDGLLLSQIALHEMYAAAFDSGAPLKVPEDVLPTYLASNTWRKMPLELGKEFLIIPDLVNRFNAWRQVTLGLEMPKQPLSEEEAARFEPVRSAVALEQAMKNQLDWLTAWRINRYAGGTLLSTPFFHEAPNRDAKKAHYEQSQQAQEEKQQAVLKQRKAQRTAFALSGGRGEPPVLAPGVPDFDPEIAQKQLREAAAEFSRDYRGERRELHSTWQFALDDIMGPAIYVLNSDDDLMEYLQMKLAGEALVKRLFRPVPTGKIGQPESPESLLVALYDNQVHDSRAWFMYSSIGSREPWGGYFRYRVIYFGKICSRPLSLLTVAGNVVGAVLPTGNVLFNFKQKKVVNTMVDTLDKVSKTSATQLEVSAHDLSTRELIPMLPDAEQTKAFTHNVGEVTSQQRQFIEARRVQIGKENLKARWAGKTLERTPSGGPEK
;
A
#
# COMPACT_ATOMS: atom_id res chain seq x y z
N SER A 1 -9.78 -26.75 1.13
CA SER A 1 -8.34 -26.42 1.08
C SER A 1 -7.75 -26.99 -0.21
N GLU A 2 -6.46 -26.83 -0.50
CA GLU A 2 -5.80 -27.63 -1.57
C GLU A 2 -5.91 -29.13 -1.31
N GLU A 3 -6.08 -29.56 -0.06
CA GLU A 3 -6.37 -30.97 0.26
C GLU A 3 -7.74 -31.40 -0.29
N THR A 4 -8.70 -30.47 -0.41
CA THR A 4 -10.06 -30.73 -0.93
C THR A 4 -10.18 -30.43 -2.42
N TYR A 5 -9.51 -29.38 -2.90
CA TYR A 5 -9.67 -28.80 -4.24
C TYR A 5 -8.31 -28.60 -4.95
N GLY A 6 -7.36 -29.50 -4.68
CA GLY A 6 -6.02 -29.46 -5.25
C GLY A 6 -6.07 -29.40 -6.78
N GLY A 7 -5.30 -28.49 -7.37
CA GLY A 7 -5.26 -28.30 -8.82
C GLY A 7 -6.48 -27.59 -9.43
N LEU A 8 -7.39 -27.00 -8.63
CA LEU A 8 -8.45 -26.13 -9.14
C LEU A 8 -7.86 -24.86 -9.78
N VAL A 9 -6.92 -24.21 -9.09
CA VAL A 9 -6.12 -23.10 -9.64
C VAL A 9 -4.92 -23.69 -10.37
N LYS A 10 -4.77 -23.38 -11.66
CA LYS A 10 -3.69 -23.92 -12.51
C LYS A 10 -2.42 -23.09 -12.46
N ARG A 11 -2.57 -21.76 -12.42
CA ARG A 11 -1.48 -20.79 -12.35
C ARG A 11 -1.91 -19.59 -11.53
N CYS A 12 -1.04 -19.13 -10.64
CA CYS A 12 -1.16 -17.84 -9.98
C CYS A 12 0.18 -17.11 -10.07
N VAL A 13 0.16 -15.85 -10.52
CA VAL A 13 1.33 -14.97 -10.50
C VAL A 13 0.98 -13.78 -9.63
N HIS A 14 1.78 -13.55 -8.58
CA HIS A 14 1.64 -12.43 -7.67
C HIS A 14 2.89 -11.56 -7.75
N LEU A 15 2.76 -10.40 -8.38
CA LEU A 15 3.83 -9.41 -8.40
C LEU A 15 3.69 -8.53 -7.15
N VAL A 16 4.79 -8.20 -6.48
CA VAL A 16 4.76 -7.44 -5.22
C VAL A 16 5.72 -6.25 -5.24
N SER A 17 5.23 -5.10 -4.82
CA SER A 17 6.01 -3.85 -4.70
C SER A 17 6.91 -3.92 -3.47
N THR A 18 8.21 -3.64 -3.67
CA THR A 18 9.20 -3.69 -2.60
C THR A 18 9.43 -2.39 -1.85
N HIS A 19 8.87 -1.28 -2.33
CA HIS A 19 9.17 0.05 -1.77
C HIS A 19 7.97 0.73 -1.09
N GLU A 20 6.78 0.11 -1.11
CA GLU A 20 5.61 0.59 -0.38
C GLU A 20 5.81 0.49 1.15
N GLN A 21 5.41 1.51 1.91
CA GLN A 21 5.61 1.58 3.37
C GLN A 21 4.42 2.15 4.14
N ARG A 22 3.34 2.57 3.47
CA ARG A 22 2.14 3.08 4.13
C ARG A 22 1.46 2.00 4.95
N LEU A 23 0.98 2.36 6.15
CA LEU A 23 0.26 1.46 7.05
C LEU A 23 -1.09 1.03 6.48
N SER A 24 -1.71 1.92 5.70
CA SER A 24 -2.95 1.69 4.96
C SER A 24 -2.80 0.69 3.80
N PHE A 25 -1.57 0.34 3.41
CA PHE A 25 -1.29 -0.59 2.32
C PHE A 25 -0.38 -1.74 2.77
N PRO A 26 -0.82 -2.61 3.70
CA PRO A 26 -0.11 -3.85 3.98
C PRO A 26 -0.03 -4.73 2.72
N LEU A 27 0.83 -5.74 2.75
CA LEU A 27 0.93 -6.76 1.70
C LEU A 27 0.27 -8.06 2.18
N ASP A 28 -0.62 -8.64 1.40
CA ASP A 28 -1.05 -10.02 1.58
C ASP A 28 -0.22 -10.91 0.64
N SER A 29 0.76 -11.61 1.19
CA SER A 29 1.54 -12.57 0.43
C SER A 29 0.71 -13.82 0.16
N ILE A 30 0.93 -14.44 -1.00
CA ILE A 30 0.33 -15.74 -1.31
C ILE A 30 1.00 -16.90 -0.57
N ARG A 31 2.07 -16.63 0.19
CA ARG A 31 2.71 -17.60 1.08
C ARG A 31 1.82 -17.89 2.29
N ARG A 32 1.69 -19.17 2.62
CA ARG A 32 0.86 -19.66 3.73
C ARG A 32 1.53 -19.49 5.08
N SER A 33 0.75 -19.67 6.14
CA SER A 33 1.22 -19.67 7.52
C SER A 33 2.32 -20.70 7.80
N ASP A 34 2.36 -21.82 7.06
CA ASP A 34 3.39 -22.86 7.18
C ASP A 34 4.66 -22.56 6.35
N GLY A 35 4.71 -21.40 5.68
CA GLY A 35 5.83 -20.98 4.82
C GLY A 35 5.77 -21.53 3.40
N SER A 36 4.83 -22.42 3.08
CA SER A 36 4.67 -22.97 1.73
C SER A 36 3.96 -21.99 0.79
N TYR A 37 4.15 -22.18 -0.51
CA TYR A 37 3.39 -21.50 -1.56
C TYR A 37 2.37 -22.48 -2.16
N PRO A 38 1.17 -22.03 -2.57
CA PRO A 38 0.23 -22.87 -3.29
C PRO A 38 0.84 -23.43 -4.58
N THR A 39 0.36 -24.60 -5.01
CA THR A 39 0.87 -25.26 -6.21
C THR A 39 0.56 -24.44 -7.47
N GLY A 40 1.50 -24.33 -8.40
CA GLY A 40 1.35 -23.53 -9.62
C GLY A 40 1.47 -22.01 -9.40
N SER A 41 1.85 -21.59 -8.19
CA SER A 41 1.96 -20.18 -7.84
C SER A 41 3.39 -19.66 -7.86
N THR A 42 3.56 -18.39 -8.26
CA THR A 42 4.83 -17.67 -8.17
C THR A 42 4.60 -16.29 -7.61
N GLU A 43 5.41 -15.89 -6.64
CA GLU A 43 5.42 -14.54 -6.07
C GLU A 43 6.75 -13.87 -6.40
N VAL A 44 6.71 -12.69 -7.04
CA VAL A 44 7.88 -12.03 -7.61
C VAL A 44 7.94 -10.57 -7.16
N ILE A 45 9.11 -10.15 -6.69
CA ILE A 45 9.35 -8.78 -6.23
C ILE A 45 9.66 -7.84 -7.41
N TYR A 46 9.13 -6.62 -7.35
CA TYR A 46 9.36 -5.56 -8.34
C TYR A 46 9.61 -4.21 -7.65
N PRO A 47 10.39 -3.30 -8.28
CA PRO A 47 10.66 -1.99 -7.73
C PRO A 47 9.43 -1.09 -7.79
N GLY A 48 9.53 0.09 -7.17
CA GLY A 48 8.42 1.03 -7.05
C GLY A 48 7.49 0.78 -5.85
N VAL A 49 6.62 1.75 -5.59
CA VAL A 49 5.53 1.72 -4.60
C VAL A 49 4.27 1.06 -5.17
N HIS A 50 3.12 1.13 -4.48
CA HIS A 50 1.92 0.38 -4.84
C HIS A 50 1.48 0.51 -6.31
N SER A 51 1.25 1.73 -6.81
CA SER A 51 0.79 1.96 -8.18
C SER A 51 1.90 2.02 -9.22
N ASP A 52 3.18 2.04 -8.80
CA ASP A 52 4.31 1.78 -9.72
C ASP A 52 4.28 0.33 -10.22
N LEU A 53 3.65 -0.57 -9.47
CA LEU A 53 3.44 -1.95 -9.88
C LEU A 53 2.06 -2.12 -10.53
N GLY A 54 0.99 -1.74 -9.81
CA GLY A 54 -0.38 -2.01 -10.25
C GLY A 54 -0.88 -1.11 -11.38
N GLY A 55 -0.16 -0.03 -11.70
CA GLY A 55 -0.63 1.02 -12.60
C GLY A 55 -1.54 2.02 -11.90
N GLY A 56 -1.72 3.19 -12.52
CA GLY A 56 -2.64 4.25 -12.06
C GLY A 56 -2.01 5.62 -11.92
N TYR A 57 -0.68 5.73 -11.92
CA TYR A 57 -0.01 7.03 -12.03
C TYR A 57 -0.04 7.53 -13.49
N PRO A 58 -0.45 8.79 -13.75
CA PRO A 58 -0.31 9.38 -15.07
C PRO A 58 1.14 9.85 -15.32
N PRO A 59 1.59 9.97 -16.59
CA PRO A 59 2.87 10.58 -16.92
C PRO A 59 3.02 11.98 -16.33
N GLY A 60 4.16 12.26 -15.71
CA GLY A 60 4.48 13.52 -15.06
C GLY A 60 4.05 13.65 -13.61
N GLU A 61 3.27 12.71 -13.06
CA GLU A 61 2.88 12.74 -11.64
C GLU A 61 4.13 12.69 -10.75
N GLN A 62 4.21 13.55 -9.73
CA GLN A 62 5.43 13.75 -8.93
C GLN A 62 6.73 14.02 -9.73
N GLY A 63 6.61 14.45 -10.99
CA GLY A 63 7.74 14.61 -11.91
C GLY A 63 8.32 13.29 -12.42
N LYS A 64 7.58 12.18 -12.30
CA LYS A 64 7.99 10.84 -12.73
C LYS A 64 7.43 10.56 -14.12
N ALA A 65 8.13 9.71 -14.89
CA ALA A 65 7.74 9.26 -16.22
C ALA A 65 7.32 10.41 -17.16
N ILE A 66 8.03 11.54 -17.12
CA ILE A 66 7.69 12.74 -17.90
C ILE A 66 7.72 12.40 -19.40
N GLY A 67 6.56 12.48 -20.04
CA GLY A 67 6.39 12.12 -21.44
C GLY A 67 4.95 12.30 -21.90
N LYS A 68 4.71 12.11 -23.20
CA LYS A 68 3.37 12.19 -23.81
C LYS A 68 2.60 10.87 -23.76
N THR A 69 3.24 9.81 -23.28
CA THR A 69 2.77 8.42 -23.34
C THR A 69 3.16 7.70 -22.06
N ASP A 70 2.51 6.57 -21.81
CA ASP A 70 2.74 5.73 -20.64
C ASP A 70 4.06 4.94 -20.68
N GLY A 71 4.79 4.96 -21.80
CA GLY A 71 5.98 4.12 -22.01
C GLY A 71 7.15 4.31 -21.05
N LEU A 72 7.16 5.37 -20.23
CA LEU A 72 8.15 5.59 -19.16
C LEU A 72 7.63 5.26 -17.75
N LEU A 73 6.36 4.89 -17.59
CA LEU A 73 5.78 4.51 -16.31
C LEU A 73 6.33 3.15 -15.87
N LEU A 74 6.77 3.05 -14.61
CA LEU A 74 7.36 1.82 -14.08
C LEU A 74 6.40 0.62 -14.17
N SER A 75 5.10 0.88 -14.09
CA SER A 75 4.04 -0.14 -14.19
C SER A 75 4.00 -0.84 -15.54
N GLN A 76 4.56 -0.26 -16.60
CA GLN A 76 4.64 -0.93 -17.91
C GLN A 76 5.42 -2.24 -17.81
N ILE A 77 6.46 -2.30 -16.97
CA ILE A 77 7.24 -3.53 -16.81
C ILE A 77 6.36 -4.65 -16.22
N ALA A 78 5.58 -4.35 -15.18
CA ALA A 78 4.68 -5.30 -14.55
C ALA A 78 3.47 -5.65 -15.43
N LEU A 79 2.98 -4.70 -16.23
CA LEU A 79 1.94 -4.93 -17.24
C LEU A 79 2.40 -5.98 -18.26
N HIS A 80 3.60 -5.83 -18.82
CA HIS A 80 4.15 -6.77 -19.79
C HIS A 80 4.41 -8.15 -19.19
N GLU A 81 4.92 -8.22 -17.96
CA GLU A 81 5.08 -9.48 -17.23
C GLU A 81 3.73 -10.21 -17.06
N MET A 82 2.71 -9.50 -16.57
CA MET A 82 1.40 -10.09 -16.32
C MET A 82 0.72 -10.50 -17.64
N TYR A 83 0.87 -9.70 -18.70
CA TYR A 83 0.38 -10.03 -20.03
C TYR A 83 1.03 -11.33 -20.55
N ALA A 84 2.37 -11.44 -20.47
CA ALA A 84 3.09 -12.63 -20.91
C ALA A 84 2.69 -13.87 -20.11
N ALA A 85 2.65 -13.78 -18.77
CA ALA A 85 2.27 -14.89 -17.91
C ALA A 85 0.81 -15.36 -18.14
N ALA A 86 -0.11 -14.42 -18.35
CA ALA A 86 -1.50 -14.73 -18.66
C ALA A 86 -1.62 -15.37 -20.06
N PHE A 87 -0.93 -14.83 -21.06
CA PHE A 87 -0.92 -15.35 -22.42
C PHE A 87 -0.36 -16.78 -22.48
N ASP A 88 0.77 -17.04 -21.84
CA ASP A 88 1.39 -18.37 -21.73
C ASP A 88 0.48 -19.38 -21.01
N SER A 89 -0.32 -18.89 -20.06
CA SER A 89 -1.34 -19.70 -19.38
C SER A 89 -2.64 -19.89 -20.18
N GLY A 90 -2.70 -19.41 -21.43
CA GLY A 90 -3.84 -19.58 -22.33
C GLY A 90 -4.95 -18.54 -22.21
N ALA A 91 -4.69 -17.39 -21.55
CA ALA A 91 -5.65 -16.30 -21.54
C ALA A 91 -5.91 -15.79 -22.98
N PRO A 92 -7.17 -15.53 -23.37
CA PRO A 92 -7.51 -15.12 -24.73
C PRO A 92 -7.21 -13.63 -24.97
N LEU A 93 -5.93 -13.25 -24.91
CA LEU A 93 -5.48 -11.87 -25.10
C LEU A 93 -5.18 -11.59 -26.58
N LYS A 94 -5.33 -10.31 -26.95
CA LYS A 94 -4.99 -9.80 -28.28
C LYS A 94 -3.47 -9.64 -28.42
N VAL A 95 -2.96 -9.76 -29.64
CA VAL A 95 -1.55 -9.58 -29.97
C VAL A 95 -1.36 -8.44 -30.96
N PRO A 96 -0.18 -7.79 -31.00
CA PRO A 96 0.18 -6.87 -32.07
C PRO A 96 -0.03 -7.48 -33.46
N GLU A 97 -0.44 -6.67 -34.43
CA GLU A 97 -0.79 -7.17 -35.78
C GLU A 97 0.41 -7.77 -36.51
N ASP A 98 1.60 -7.21 -36.29
CA ASP A 98 2.87 -7.60 -36.89
C ASP A 98 3.38 -8.96 -36.40
N VAL A 99 2.97 -9.42 -35.22
CA VAL A 99 3.33 -10.75 -34.69
C VAL A 99 2.27 -11.82 -34.99
N LEU A 100 1.12 -11.46 -35.57
CA LEU A 100 0.07 -12.42 -35.87
C LEU A 100 0.44 -13.25 -37.11
N PRO A 101 0.47 -14.60 -37.03
CA PRO A 101 0.79 -15.43 -38.19
C PRO A 101 -0.16 -15.19 -39.36
N THR A 102 0.34 -15.23 -40.59
CA THR A 102 -0.42 -14.92 -41.81
C THR A 102 -1.68 -15.77 -41.96
N TYR A 103 -1.65 -17.04 -41.56
CA TYR A 103 -2.81 -17.94 -41.61
C TYR A 103 -3.92 -17.56 -40.60
N LEU A 104 -3.62 -16.71 -39.61
CA LEU A 104 -4.58 -16.15 -38.66
C LEU A 104 -4.96 -14.70 -38.99
N ALA A 105 -4.43 -14.10 -40.07
CA ALA A 105 -4.61 -12.68 -40.37
C ALA A 105 -6.08 -12.27 -40.56
N SER A 106 -6.95 -13.20 -40.98
CA SER A 106 -8.40 -12.99 -41.10
C SER A 106 -9.11 -12.88 -39.75
N ASN A 107 -8.50 -13.35 -38.65
CA ASN A 107 -9.06 -13.28 -37.31
C ASN A 107 -8.81 -11.92 -36.67
N THR A 108 -9.46 -10.88 -37.22
CA THR A 108 -9.30 -9.48 -36.78
C THR A 108 -9.56 -9.27 -35.29
N TRP A 109 -10.40 -10.10 -34.67
CA TRP A 109 -10.67 -10.07 -33.23
C TRP A 109 -9.47 -10.42 -32.35
N ARG A 110 -8.43 -11.09 -32.90
CA ARG A 110 -7.16 -11.38 -32.22
C ARG A 110 -6.18 -10.20 -32.27
N LYS A 111 -6.39 -9.26 -33.19
CA LYS A 111 -5.49 -8.12 -33.39
C LYS A 111 -5.72 -7.07 -32.31
N MET A 112 -4.62 -6.59 -31.74
CA MET A 112 -4.58 -5.44 -30.86
C MET A 112 -4.82 -4.16 -31.71
N PRO A 113 -5.88 -3.39 -31.45
CA PRO A 113 -6.08 -2.10 -32.12
C PRO A 113 -4.93 -1.13 -31.79
N LEU A 114 -4.66 -0.17 -32.67
CA LEU A 114 -3.57 0.79 -32.50
C LEU A 114 -3.59 1.52 -31.14
N GLU A 115 -4.77 1.99 -30.71
CA GLU A 115 -4.88 2.68 -29.42
C GLU A 115 -4.56 1.77 -28.22
N LEU A 116 -4.99 0.50 -28.26
CA LEU A 116 -4.61 -0.48 -27.25
C LEU A 116 -3.11 -0.78 -27.30
N GLY A 117 -2.51 -0.84 -28.50
CA GLY A 117 -1.07 -0.99 -28.65
C GLY A 117 -0.26 0.13 -27.99
N LYS A 118 -0.77 1.37 -28.02
CA LYS A 118 -0.13 2.52 -27.35
C LYS A 118 -0.13 2.38 -25.83
N GLU A 119 -1.17 1.77 -25.24
CA GLU A 119 -1.24 1.50 -23.80
C GLU A 119 -0.16 0.48 -23.36
N PHE A 120 0.31 -0.38 -24.27
CA PHE A 120 1.41 -1.32 -24.05
C PHE A 120 2.78 -0.77 -24.47
N LEU A 121 2.89 0.50 -24.86
CA LEU A 121 4.18 1.09 -25.21
C LEU A 121 5.15 0.97 -24.03
N ILE A 122 6.39 0.60 -24.30
CA ILE A 122 7.47 0.58 -23.30
C ILE A 122 8.75 1.15 -23.92
N ILE A 123 9.40 2.06 -23.20
CA ILE A 123 10.56 2.80 -23.71
C ILE A 123 11.86 2.16 -23.20
N PRO A 124 12.89 1.99 -24.06
CA PRO A 124 14.16 1.36 -23.67
C PRO A 124 14.84 1.96 -22.42
N ASP A 125 14.72 3.27 -22.21
CA ASP A 125 15.26 3.94 -21.02
C ASP A 125 14.69 3.35 -19.72
N LEU A 126 13.39 3.07 -19.68
CA LEU A 126 12.74 2.41 -18.54
C LEU A 126 13.29 0.99 -18.36
N VAL A 127 13.40 0.22 -19.45
CA VAL A 127 13.93 -1.15 -19.43
C VAL A 127 15.36 -1.18 -18.90
N ASN A 128 16.22 -0.27 -19.36
CA ASN A 128 17.60 -0.15 -18.93
C ASN A 128 17.71 0.18 -17.43
N ARG A 129 16.89 1.12 -16.95
CA ARG A 129 16.83 1.49 -15.52
C ARG A 129 16.30 0.36 -14.64
N PHE A 130 15.27 -0.36 -15.09
CA PHE A 130 14.75 -1.54 -14.40
C PHE A 130 15.79 -2.66 -14.33
N ASN A 131 16.50 -2.92 -15.42
CA ASN A 131 17.57 -3.92 -15.46
C ASN A 131 18.76 -3.53 -14.58
N ALA A 132 19.10 -2.24 -14.50
CA ALA A 132 20.10 -1.75 -13.56
C ALA A 132 19.69 -2.00 -12.10
N TRP A 133 18.40 -1.86 -11.76
CA TRP A 133 17.87 -2.28 -10.45
C TRP A 133 18.10 -3.76 -10.20
N ARG A 134 17.77 -4.65 -11.15
CA ARG A 134 18.03 -6.10 -11.04
C ARG A 134 19.51 -6.40 -10.81
N GLN A 135 20.39 -5.75 -11.56
CA GLN A 135 21.83 -5.97 -11.46
C GLN A 135 22.40 -5.47 -10.12
N VAL A 136 22.07 -4.24 -9.72
CA VAL A 136 22.71 -3.59 -8.57
C VAL A 136 22.16 -4.12 -7.25
N THR A 137 20.84 -4.27 -7.14
CA THR A 137 20.18 -4.59 -5.87
C THR A 137 19.99 -6.09 -5.65
N LEU A 138 19.87 -6.88 -6.72
CA LEU A 138 19.68 -8.33 -6.66
C LEU A 138 20.94 -9.12 -7.06
N GLY A 139 21.96 -8.47 -7.63
CA GLY A 139 23.17 -9.14 -8.09
C GLY A 139 22.95 -10.07 -9.28
N LEU A 140 21.88 -9.85 -10.05
CA LEU A 140 21.55 -10.70 -11.19
C LEU A 140 22.42 -10.34 -12.40
N GLU A 141 22.99 -11.37 -13.03
CA GLU A 141 23.65 -11.22 -14.32
C GLU A 141 22.62 -10.94 -15.41
N MET A 142 22.87 -9.92 -16.22
CA MET A 142 22.01 -9.59 -17.35
C MET A 142 22.44 -10.42 -18.57
N PRO A 143 21.50 -11.10 -19.26
CA PRO A 143 21.82 -11.84 -20.47
C PRO A 143 22.39 -10.91 -21.54
N LYS A 144 23.30 -11.44 -22.36
CA LYS A 144 23.86 -10.71 -23.50
C LYS A 144 22.75 -10.40 -24.49
N GLN A 145 22.76 -9.18 -25.00
CA GLN A 145 21.80 -8.72 -26.01
C GLN A 145 22.38 -8.88 -27.43
N PRO A 146 21.54 -9.15 -28.45
CA PRO A 146 20.10 -9.45 -28.34
C PRO A 146 19.86 -10.87 -27.80
N LEU A 147 18.69 -11.09 -27.17
CA LEU A 147 18.23 -12.43 -26.80
C LEU A 147 17.91 -13.27 -28.05
N SER A 148 18.11 -14.59 -27.97
CA SER A 148 17.54 -15.52 -28.95
C SER A 148 16.00 -15.53 -28.88
N GLU A 149 15.34 -16.05 -29.93
CA GLU A 149 13.88 -16.16 -29.95
C GLU A 149 13.38 -17.06 -28.80
N GLU A 150 14.10 -18.13 -28.47
CA GLU A 150 13.77 -19.02 -27.38
C GLU A 150 13.92 -18.35 -26.00
N GLU A 151 14.98 -17.55 -25.81
CA GLU A 151 15.18 -16.77 -24.58
C GLU A 151 14.15 -15.65 -24.45
N ALA A 152 13.74 -15.02 -25.55
CA ALA A 152 12.73 -13.97 -25.55
C ALA A 152 11.30 -14.53 -25.31
N ALA A 153 11.03 -15.76 -25.74
CA ALA A 153 9.73 -16.40 -25.60
C ALA A 153 9.45 -16.96 -24.20
N ARG A 154 10.46 -17.01 -23.31
CA ARG A 154 10.31 -17.58 -21.96
C ARG A 154 10.86 -16.64 -20.91
N PHE A 155 10.01 -16.28 -19.95
CA PHE A 155 10.45 -15.61 -18.74
C PHE A 155 10.21 -16.50 -17.53
N GLU A 156 11.31 -16.87 -16.86
CA GLU A 156 11.27 -17.56 -15.57
C GLU A 156 11.93 -16.66 -14.52
N PRO A 157 11.19 -16.23 -13.48
CA PRO A 157 11.76 -15.39 -12.44
C PRO A 157 12.79 -16.16 -11.62
N VAL A 158 13.91 -15.51 -11.30
CA VAL A 158 15.00 -16.11 -10.53
C VAL A 158 14.57 -16.31 -9.08
N ARG A 159 14.78 -17.51 -8.54
CA ARG A 159 14.47 -17.82 -7.14
C ARG A 159 15.36 -16.99 -6.21
N SER A 160 14.74 -16.18 -5.36
CA SER A 160 15.44 -15.42 -4.31
C SER A 160 16.15 -16.37 -3.33
N ALA A 161 17.38 -16.02 -2.95
CA ALA A 161 18.16 -16.70 -1.92
C ALA A 161 17.66 -16.42 -0.49
N VAL A 162 16.81 -15.41 -0.32
CA VAL A 162 16.25 -14.99 0.97
C VAL A 162 14.72 -14.99 0.93
N ALA A 163 14.10 -15.08 2.12
CA ALA A 163 12.65 -14.96 2.27
C ALA A 163 12.14 -13.57 1.86
N LEU A 164 10.85 -13.47 1.55
CA LEU A 164 10.22 -12.24 1.08
C LEU A 164 10.48 -11.04 2.01
N GLU A 165 10.35 -11.25 3.32
CA GLU A 165 10.55 -10.19 4.31
C GLU A 165 11.95 -9.60 4.20
N GLN A 166 12.98 -10.44 4.12
CA GLN A 166 14.36 -9.99 3.98
C GLN A 166 14.61 -9.36 2.62
N ALA A 167 14.01 -9.90 1.55
CA ALA A 167 14.11 -9.30 0.22
C ALA A 167 13.53 -7.88 0.20
N MET A 168 12.37 -7.66 0.82
CA MET A 168 11.75 -6.34 0.94
C MET A 168 12.58 -5.38 1.79
N LYS A 169 13.16 -5.85 2.90
CA LYS A 169 14.10 -5.05 3.72
C LYS A 169 15.30 -4.58 2.88
N ASN A 170 15.96 -5.50 2.18
CA ASN A 170 17.10 -5.19 1.32
C ASN A 170 16.77 -4.11 0.28
N GLN A 171 15.58 -4.17 -0.32
CA GLN A 171 15.15 -3.17 -1.30
C GLN A 171 14.85 -1.80 -0.66
N LEU A 172 14.26 -1.79 0.52
CA LEU A 172 14.05 -0.56 1.28
C LEU A 172 15.37 0.07 1.74
N ASP A 173 16.42 -0.71 2.00
CA ASP A 173 17.75 -0.17 2.32
C ASP A 173 18.30 0.67 1.16
N TRP A 174 18.14 0.20 -0.08
CA TRP A 174 18.54 0.94 -1.30
C TRP A 174 17.74 2.24 -1.48
N LEU A 175 16.42 2.19 -1.33
CA LEU A 175 15.60 3.40 -1.41
C LEU A 175 15.90 4.36 -0.25
N THR A 176 16.18 3.84 0.94
CA THR A 176 16.60 4.65 2.09
C THR A 176 17.91 5.36 1.80
N ALA A 177 18.88 4.69 1.16
CA ALA A 177 20.12 5.34 0.70
C ALA A 177 19.86 6.48 -0.30
N TRP A 178 18.94 6.28 -1.25
CA TRP A 178 18.49 7.33 -2.16
C TRP A 178 17.87 8.52 -1.40
N ARG A 179 16.98 8.26 -0.44
CA ARG A 179 16.36 9.29 0.41
C ARG A 179 17.37 10.01 1.31
N ILE A 180 18.40 9.33 1.83
CA ILE A 180 19.46 9.99 2.60
C ILE A 180 20.15 11.06 1.74
N ASN A 181 20.44 10.79 0.47
CA ASN A 181 21.06 11.77 -0.41
C ASN A 181 20.09 12.86 -0.89
N ARG A 182 18.92 12.47 -1.40
CA ARG A 182 17.93 13.39 -2.00
C ARG A 182 17.21 14.21 -0.94
N TYR A 183 16.71 13.57 0.10
CA TYR A 183 15.93 14.23 1.15
C TYR A 183 16.84 14.80 2.23
N ALA A 184 17.51 13.96 3.02
CA ALA A 184 18.31 14.42 4.16
C ALA A 184 19.55 15.24 3.76
N GLY A 185 20.17 14.90 2.63
CA GLY A 185 21.29 15.60 2.02
C GLY A 185 20.89 16.85 1.23
N GLY A 186 19.59 17.12 1.07
CA GLY A 186 19.07 18.35 0.46
C GLY A 186 19.23 18.46 -1.06
N THR A 187 19.65 17.40 -1.75
CA THR A 187 19.88 17.46 -3.21
C THR A 187 18.60 17.40 -4.04
N LEU A 188 17.46 17.00 -3.45
CA LEU A 188 16.14 16.94 -4.12
C LEU A 188 15.82 18.23 -4.89
N LEU A 189 16.03 19.39 -4.26
CA LEU A 189 15.65 20.69 -4.83
C LEU A 189 16.45 21.09 -6.08
N SER A 190 17.53 20.37 -6.39
CA SER A 190 18.35 20.57 -7.58
C SER A 190 18.08 19.54 -8.68
N THR A 191 17.20 18.57 -8.44
CA THR A 191 16.94 17.50 -9.40
C THR A 191 15.93 17.93 -10.46
N PRO A 192 16.14 17.56 -11.74
CA PRO A 192 15.20 17.88 -12.80
C PRO A 192 13.77 17.41 -12.52
N PHE A 193 13.60 16.17 -12.03
CA PHE A 193 12.27 15.61 -11.76
C PHE A 193 11.49 16.45 -10.72
N PHE A 194 12.16 17.02 -9.71
CA PHE A 194 11.50 17.87 -8.74
C PHE A 194 11.03 19.19 -9.37
N HIS A 195 11.82 19.78 -10.26
CA HIS A 195 11.45 21.02 -10.94
C HIS A 195 10.26 20.83 -11.88
N GLU A 196 10.19 19.69 -12.55
CA GLU A 196 9.11 19.31 -13.45
C GLU A 196 7.87 18.78 -12.71
N ALA A 197 7.97 18.51 -11.40
CA ALA A 197 6.84 18.03 -10.63
C ALA A 197 5.69 19.06 -10.63
N PRO A 198 4.44 18.63 -10.89
CA PRO A 198 3.29 19.53 -10.93
C PRO A 198 3.08 20.30 -9.62
N ASN A 199 2.66 21.57 -9.70
CA ASN A 199 2.50 22.41 -8.50
C ASN A 199 1.56 23.63 -8.69
N ARG A 200 0.68 23.61 -9.69
CA ARG A 200 -0.16 24.77 -10.01
C ARG A 200 -1.14 25.12 -8.88
N ASP A 201 -1.71 24.12 -8.21
CA ASP A 201 -2.67 24.30 -7.12
C ASP A 201 -2.03 24.74 -5.80
N ALA A 202 -0.70 24.95 -5.76
CA ALA A 202 -0.07 25.65 -4.64
C ALA A 202 -0.49 27.13 -4.59
N LYS A 203 -0.96 27.68 -5.71
CA LYS A 203 -1.57 29.01 -5.77
C LYS A 203 -3.06 28.90 -5.49
N LYS A 204 -3.53 29.60 -4.45
CA LYS A 204 -4.93 29.58 -4.00
C LYS A 204 -5.94 29.80 -5.15
N ALA A 205 -5.69 30.76 -6.03
CA ALA A 205 -6.59 31.04 -7.16
C ALA A 205 -6.71 29.87 -8.15
N HIS A 206 -5.60 29.15 -8.42
CA HIS A 206 -5.63 27.99 -9.30
C HIS A 206 -6.29 26.79 -8.60
N TYR A 207 -6.02 26.60 -7.30
CA TYR A 207 -6.69 25.59 -6.48
C TYR A 207 -8.22 25.71 -6.54
N GLU A 208 -8.74 26.92 -6.29
CA GLU A 208 -10.18 27.20 -6.32
C GLU A 208 -10.78 26.91 -7.70
N GLN A 209 -10.06 27.26 -8.77
CA GLN A 209 -10.46 26.96 -10.15
C GLN A 209 -10.47 25.45 -10.44
N SER A 210 -9.43 24.73 -10.05
CA SER A 210 -9.33 23.28 -10.24
C SER A 210 -10.41 22.53 -9.46
N GLN A 211 -10.65 22.96 -8.21
CA GLN A 211 -11.72 22.40 -7.37
C GLN A 211 -13.09 22.62 -8.01
N GLN A 212 -13.40 23.85 -8.42
CA GLN A 212 -14.66 24.16 -9.09
C GLN A 212 -14.84 23.32 -10.37
N ALA A 213 -13.79 23.20 -11.19
CA ALA A 213 -13.84 22.39 -12.41
C ALA A 213 -14.08 20.90 -12.12
N GLN A 214 -13.57 20.37 -11.00
CA GLN A 214 -13.87 19.00 -10.58
C GLN A 214 -15.32 18.87 -10.09
N GLU A 215 -15.79 19.82 -9.27
CA GLU A 215 -17.16 19.84 -8.76
C GLU A 215 -18.18 19.90 -9.90
N GLU A 216 -17.93 20.72 -10.93
CA GLU A 216 -18.75 20.80 -12.13
C GLU A 216 -18.84 19.46 -12.88
N LYS A 217 -17.71 18.75 -13.02
CA LYS A 217 -17.69 17.41 -13.62
C LYS A 217 -18.47 16.41 -12.76
N GLN A 218 -18.30 16.44 -11.45
CA GLN A 218 -19.02 15.56 -10.53
C GLN A 218 -20.54 15.82 -10.59
N GLN A 219 -20.96 17.09 -10.63
CA GLN A 219 -22.37 17.45 -10.78
C GLN A 219 -22.94 17.01 -12.13
N ALA A 220 -22.16 17.10 -13.21
CA ALA A 220 -22.57 16.59 -14.52
C ALA A 220 -22.85 15.07 -14.48
N VAL A 221 -21.97 14.29 -13.83
CA VAL A 221 -22.18 12.84 -13.63
C VAL A 221 -23.41 12.57 -12.78
N LEU A 222 -23.60 13.28 -11.67
CA LEU A 222 -24.78 13.11 -10.80
C LEU A 222 -26.08 13.43 -11.55
N LYS A 223 -26.09 14.47 -12.39
CA LYS A 223 -27.22 14.81 -13.25
C LYS A 223 -27.50 13.70 -14.27
N GLN A 224 -26.46 13.13 -14.89
CA GLN A 224 -26.60 12.00 -15.80
C GLN A 224 -27.16 10.76 -15.10
N ARG A 225 -26.65 10.41 -13.91
CA ARG A 225 -27.15 9.29 -13.10
C ARG A 225 -28.61 9.46 -12.72
N LYS A 226 -29.00 10.68 -12.34
CA LYS A 226 -30.40 11.02 -12.05
C LYS A 226 -31.27 10.79 -13.28
N ALA A 227 -30.86 11.28 -14.45
CA ALA A 227 -31.58 11.07 -15.70
C ALA A 227 -31.72 9.58 -16.07
N GLN A 228 -30.65 8.78 -15.93
CA GLN A 228 -30.69 7.33 -16.15
C GLN A 228 -31.70 6.63 -15.24
N ARG A 229 -31.70 6.97 -13.94
CA ARG A 229 -32.67 6.42 -12.97
C ARG A 229 -34.10 6.84 -13.28
N THR A 230 -34.33 8.11 -13.64
CA THR A 230 -35.66 8.61 -14.00
C THR A 230 -36.18 7.92 -15.26
N ALA A 231 -35.35 7.76 -16.30
CA ALA A 231 -35.74 7.05 -17.52
C ALA A 231 -36.13 5.58 -17.24
N PHE A 232 -35.37 4.88 -16.39
CA PHE A 232 -35.69 3.52 -15.98
C PHE A 232 -37.00 3.45 -15.19
N ALA A 233 -37.22 4.37 -14.25
CA ALA A 233 -38.48 4.45 -13.51
C ALA A 233 -39.69 4.70 -14.43
N LEU A 234 -39.55 5.58 -15.43
CA LEU A 234 -40.59 5.88 -16.42
C LEU A 234 -40.91 4.69 -17.34
N SER A 235 -39.95 3.78 -17.55
CA SER A 235 -40.19 2.51 -18.26
C SER A 235 -40.99 1.48 -17.45
N GLY A 236 -41.42 1.84 -16.23
CA GLY A 236 -42.09 0.93 -15.31
C GLY A 236 -41.15 -0.12 -14.70
N GLY A 237 -39.84 0.13 -14.70
CA GLY A 237 -38.83 -0.80 -14.18
C GLY A 237 -38.74 -2.12 -14.95
N ARG A 238 -39.19 -2.15 -16.22
CA ARG A 238 -39.10 -3.34 -17.06
C ARG A 238 -37.71 -3.42 -17.72
N GLY A 239 -37.06 -4.56 -17.60
CA GLY A 239 -35.71 -4.80 -18.13
C GLY A 239 -34.63 -4.65 -17.07
N GLU A 240 -33.37 -4.67 -17.51
CA GLU A 240 -32.22 -4.51 -16.62
C GLU A 240 -32.07 -3.06 -16.15
N PRO A 241 -31.74 -2.83 -14.86
CA PRO A 241 -31.40 -1.49 -14.37
C PRO A 241 -30.24 -0.88 -15.18
N PRO A 242 -30.26 0.44 -15.45
CA PRO A 242 -29.22 1.07 -16.24
C PRO A 242 -27.87 1.00 -15.52
N VAL A 243 -26.82 0.69 -16.27
CA VAL A 243 -25.44 0.89 -15.81
C VAL A 243 -25.23 2.40 -15.66
N LEU A 244 -25.05 2.84 -14.41
CA LEU A 244 -24.90 4.25 -14.10
C LEU A 244 -23.56 4.77 -14.63
N ALA A 245 -23.56 6.03 -15.09
CA ALA A 245 -22.34 6.69 -15.54
C ALA A 245 -21.24 6.58 -14.46
N PRO A 246 -19.98 6.25 -14.83
CA PRO A 246 -18.88 6.18 -13.88
C PRO A 246 -18.66 7.54 -13.22
N GLY A 247 -18.19 7.53 -11.97
CA GLY A 247 -17.82 8.75 -11.27
C GLY A 247 -16.61 9.40 -11.92
N VAL A 248 -16.39 10.69 -11.66
CA VAL A 248 -15.05 11.25 -11.81
C VAL A 248 -14.24 10.96 -10.55
N PRO A 249 -12.90 10.88 -10.65
CA PRO A 249 -12.05 10.84 -9.47
C PRO A 249 -12.34 12.01 -8.53
N ASP A 250 -12.15 11.79 -7.23
CA ASP A 250 -12.21 12.85 -6.23
C ASP A 250 -11.19 13.95 -6.55
N PHE A 251 -11.46 15.16 -6.07
CA PHE A 251 -10.54 16.27 -6.29
C PHE A 251 -9.20 16.02 -5.61
N ASP A 252 -8.15 15.92 -6.43
CA ASP A 252 -6.78 15.79 -5.98
C ASP A 252 -5.96 16.96 -6.53
N PRO A 253 -5.50 17.90 -5.67
CA PRO A 253 -4.84 19.11 -6.12
C PRO A 253 -3.43 18.84 -6.64
N GLU A 254 -3.05 19.58 -7.67
CA GLU A 254 -1.74 19.56 -8.29
C GLU A 254 -0.70 20.30 -7.43
N ILE A 255 -0.17 19.63 -6.41
CA ILE A 255 0.76 20.18 -5.41
C ILE A 255 1.96 19.25 -5.12
N ALA A 256 2.40 18.49 -6.12
CA ALA A 256 3.42 17.47 -5.96
C ALA A 256 4.75 18.03 -5.43
N GLN A 257 5.20 19.23 -5.86
CA GLN A 257 6.40 19.85 -5.29
C GLN A 257 6.26 20.14 -3.79
N LYS A 258 5.08 20.61 -3.35
CA LYS A 258 4.80 20.84 -1.92
C LYS A 258 4.86 19.52 -1.16
N GLN A 259 4.16 18.50 -1.65
CA GLN A 259 4.12 17.17 -1.07
C GLN A 259 5.52 16.54 -0.92
N LEU A 260 6.32 16.55 -1.99
CA LEU A 260 7.68 16.03 -2.01
C LEU A 260 8.62 16.81 -1.07
N ARG A 261 8.50 18.14 -1.01
CA ARG A 261 9.31 18.96 -0.09
C ARG A 261 9.02 18.63 1.37
N GLU A 262 7.74 18.50 1.71
CA GLU A 262 7.34 18.19 3.08
C GLU A 262 7.69 16.75 3.48
N ALA A 263 7.54 15.80 2.54
CA ALA A 263 8.04 14.42 2.68
C ALA A 263 9.55 14.39 2.94
N ALA A 264 10.33 15.15 2.18
CA ALA A 264 11.76 15.25 2.35
C ALA A 264 12.14 15.86 3.71
N ALA A 265 11.44 16.91 4.13
CA ALA A 265 11.64 17.54 5.44
C ALA A 265 11.31 16.57 6.59
N GLU A 266 10.26 15.77 6.44
CA GLU A 266 9.89 14.74 7.42
C GLU A 266 10.95 13.64 7.50
N PHE A 267 11.35 13.07 6.37
CA PHE A 267 12.45 12.09 6.34
C PHE A 267 13.73 12.65 6.98
N SER A 268 14.07 13.91 6.68
CA SER A 268 15.28 14.56 7.20
C SER A 268 15.29 14.69 8.72
N ARG A 269 14.15 15.10 9.31
CA ARG A 269 14.02 15.18 10.78
C ARG A 269 14.12 13.80 11.41
N ASP A 270 13.40 12.82 10.86
CA ASP A 270 13.43 11.44 11.35
C ASP A 270 14.86 10.88 11.30
N TYR A 271 15.56 11.06 10.18
CA TYR A 271 16.95 10.61 9.98
C TYR A 271 17.95 11.22 10.97
N ARG A 272 17.76 12.49 11.36
CA ARG A 272 18.61 13.21 12.34
C ARG A 272 18.26 12.87 13.79
N GLY A 273 17.26 12.03 14.03
CA GLY A 273 16.78 11.73 15.37
C GLY A 273 15.92 12.83 16.00
N GLU A 274 15.52 13.84 15.22
CA GLU A 274 14.61 14.92 15.64
C GLU A 274 13.14 14.45 15.58
N ARG A 275 12.89 13.23 16.07
CA ARG A 275 11.55 12.62 16.03
C ARG A 275 10.56 13.50 16.79
N ARG A 276 9.33 13.55 16.30
CA ARG A 276 8.22 14.17 17.03
C ARG A 276 8.05 13.45 18.36
N GLU A 277 8.42 14.09 19.48
CA GLU A 277 7.94 13.65 20.79
C GLU A 277 6.42 13.87 20.82
N LEU A 278 5.65 12.80 20.79
CA LEU A 278 4.20 12.83 20.98
C LEU A 278 3.93 13.10 22.47
N HIS A 279 3.97 14.37 22.86
CA HIS A 279 3.75 14.79 24.25
C HIS A 279 2.28 14.75 24.71
N SER A 280 1.35 14.20 23.92
CA SER A 280 -0.08 14.29 24.18
C SER A 280 -0.80 12.94 24.19
N THR A 281 -1.81 12.84 25.06
CA THR A 281 -2.89 11.87 24.92
C THR A 281 -3.63 12.18 23.62
N TRP A 282 -3.77 11.19 22.75
CA TRP A 282 -4.48 11.35 21.48
C TRP A 282 -5.81 10.61 21.52
N GLN A 283 -6.81 11.13 20.82
CA GLN A 283 -8.15 10.55 20.79
C GLN A 283 -8.56 10.25 19.34
N PHE A 284 -9.14 9.07 19.14
CA PHE A 284 -9.73 8.65 17.87
C PHE A 284 -11.20 8.29 18.08
N ALA A 285 -12.09 8.99 17.40
CA ALA A 285 -13.51 8.68 17.43
C ALA A 285 -13.91 7.85 16.20
N LEU A 286 -14.67 6.79 16.43
CA LEU A 286 -15.36 6.02 15.41
C LEU A 286 -16.86 6.08 15.71
N ASP A 287 -17.59 6.82 14.87
CA ASP A 287 -19.06 6.92 14.91
C ASP A 287 -19.75 5.67 14.33
N ASP A 288 -18.98 4.76 13.72
CA ASP A 288 -19.38 3.39 13.36
C ASP A 288 -18.11 2.54 13.14
N ILE A 289 -17.90 1.52 13.97
CA ILE A 289 -16.80 0.58 13.73
C ILE A 289 -17.14 -0.24 12.50
N MET A 290 -16.41 -0.01 11.41
CA MET A 290 -16.59 -0.78 10.18
C MET A 290 -16.35 -2.29 10.42
N GLY A 291 -16.92 -3.13 9.55
CA GLY A 291 -16.72 -4.59 9.59
C GLY A 291 -15.25 -5.06 9.56
N PRO A 292 -14.32 -4.41 8.84
CA PRO A 292 -12.91 -4.80 8.81
C PRO A 292 -12.19 -4.65 10.15
N ALA A 293 -11.07 -5.37 10.29
CA ALA A 293 -10.26 -5.32 11.50
C ALA A 293 -9.36 -4.08 11.53
N ILE A 294 -9.23 -3.44 12.70
CA ILE A 294 -8.23 -2.40 12.96
C ILE A 294 -7.19 -2.99 13.92
N TYR A 295 -5.92 -2.74 13.61
CA TYR A 295 -4.78 -3.24 14.39
C TYR A 295 -3.97 -2.10 15.00
N VAL A 296 -3.43 -2.33 16.19
CA VAL A 296 -2.39 -1.50 16.79
C VAL A 296 -1.03 -2.08 16.44
N LEU A 297 -0.10 -1.20 16.09
CA LEU A 297 1.31 -1.55 15.84
C LEU A 297 2.10 -1.51 17.13
N ASN A 298 3.02 -2.47 17.29
CA ASN A 298 3.93 -2.46 18.43
C ASN A 298 4.95 -1.33 18.28
N SER A 299 5.00 -0.41 19.24
CA SER A 299 5.94 0.71 19.25
C SER A 299 7.36 0.30 19.67
N ASP A 300 7.52 -0.87 20.32
CA ASP A 300 8.84 -1.34 20.75
C ASP A 300 9.77 -1.68 19.57
N ASP A 301 9.19 -2.13 18.44
CA ASP A 301 9.93 -2.46 17.22
C ASP A 301 10.40 -1.21 16.44
N ASP A 302 9.79 -0.05 16.67
CA ASP A 302 10.03 1.16 15.88
C ASP A 302 11.43 1.75 16.06
N LEU A 303 12.08 1.54 17.22
CA LEU A 303 13.46 1.96 17.41
C LEU A 303 14.41 1.03 16.65
N MET A 304 14.18 -0.28 16.74
CA MET A 304 15.04 -1.27 16.10
C MET A 304 14.96 -1.19 14.58
N GLU A 305 13.75 -1.10 14.01
CA GLU A 305 13.60 -0.94 12.56
C GLU A 305 14.26 0.33 12.05
N TYR A 306 14.09 1.44 12.77
CA TYR A 306 14.76 2.68 12.42
C TYR A 306 16.27 2.58 12.43
N LEU A 307 16.85 2.01 13.51
CA LEU A 307 18.30 1.86 13.60
C LEU A 307 18.82 0.97 12.45
N GLN A 308 18.11 -0.13 12.15
CA GLN A 308 18.46 -1.02 11.04
C GLN A 308 18.43 -0.29 9.70
N MET A 309 17.30 0.34 9.35
CA MET A 309 17.14 1.04 8.08
C MET A 309 18.10 2.21 7.93
N LYS A 310 18.34 2.97 9.01
CA LYS A 310 19.29 4.08 9.00
C LYS A 310 20.70 3.58 8.71
N LEU A 311 21.18 2.59 9.47
CA LEU A 311 22.53 2.04 9.29
C LEU A 311 22.72 1.40 7.92
N ALA A 312 21.73 0.62 7.45
CA ALA A 312 21.78 -0.03 6.15
C ALA A 312 21.76 0.98 5.00
N GLY A 313 20.89 2.00 5.08
CA GLY A 313 20.85 3.11 4.12
C GLY A 313 22.18 3.87 4.07
N GLU A 314 22.73 4.26 5.24
CA GLU A 314 24.01 4.97 5.35
C GLU A 314 25.17 4.19 4.70
N ALA A 315 25.20 2.87 4.91
CA ALA A 315 26.21 1.99 4.32
C ALA A 315 26.16 1.96 2.78
N LEU A 316 24.98 2.16 2.18
CA LEU A 316 24.76 2.09 0.74
C LEU A 316 24.93 3.43 0.02
N VAL A 317 24.86 4.58 0.71
CA VAL A 317 24.94 5.92 0.06
C VAL A 317 26.17 6.06 -0.82
N LYS A 318 27.36 5.68 -0.32
CA LYS A 318 28.62 5.81 -1.08
C LYS A 318 28.66 4.90 -2.31
N ARG A 319 28.02 3.74 -2.25
CA ARG A 319 27.92 2.80 -3.38
C ARG A 319 26.91 3.30 -4.41
N LEU A 320 25.77 3.83 -3.97
CA LEU A 320 24.71 4.31 -4.84
C LEU A 320 25.10 5.63 -5.55
N PHE A 321 25.72 6.56 -4.83
CA PHE A 321 26.15 7.86 -5.36
C PHE A 321 27.67 7.92 -5.53
N ARG A 322 28.24 6.92 -6.22
CA ARG A 322 29.67 6.92 -6.54
C ARG A 322 30.01 8.16 -7.38
N PRO A 323 31.09 8.91 -7.06
CA PRO A 323 31.58 9.96 -7.94
C PRO A 323 31.92 9.38 -9.30
N VAL A 324 31.27 9.85 -10.36
CA VAL A 324 31.67 9.53 -11.72
C VAL A 324 32.95 10.33 -11.98
N PRO A 325 34.09 9.69 -12.34
CA PRO A 325 35.31 10.42 -12.68
C PRO A 325 34.99 11.45 -13.77
N THR A 326 35.37 12.71 -13.53
CA THR A 326 35.29 13.78 -14.52
C THR A 326 36.22 13.45 -15.69
N GLY A 327 35.72 12.70 -16.68
CA GLY A 327 36.54 12.36 -17.84
C GLY A 327 35.98 11.28 -18.76
N LYS A 328 35.00 11.66 -19.59
CA LYS A 328 34.91 11.42 -21.05
C LYS A 328 33.44 11.43 -21.46
N ILE A 329 33.07 12.46 -22.23
CA ILE A 329 31.78 12.52 -22.93
C ILE A 329 31.63 11.22 -23.74
N GLY A 330 30.55 10.46 -23.50
CA GLY A 330 30.24 9.24 -24.25
C GLY A 330 30.54 7.90 -23.55
N GLN A 331 30.90 7.86 -22.25
CA GLN A 331 30.85 6.60 -21.51
C GLN A 331 29.40 6.21 -21.17
N PRO A 332 29.04 4.91 -21.27
CA PRO A 332 27.73 4.43 -20.85
C PRO A 332 27.53 4.68 -19.34
N GLU A 333 26.30 5.05 -18.96
CA GLU A 333 25.94 5.23 -17.56
C GLU A 333 26.22 3.94 -16.77
N SER A 334 26.80 4.08 -15.57
CA SER A 334 26.99 2.93 -14.70
C SER A 334 25.63 2.36 -14.25
N PRO A 335 25.55 1.06 -13.90
CA PRO A 335 24.33 0.48 -13.34
C PRO A 335 23.84 1.24 -12.09
N GLU A 336 24.74 1.73 -11.22
CA GLU A 336 24.33 2.54 -10.07
C GLU A 336 23.75 3.90 -10.48
N SER A 337 24.27 4.54 -11.54
CA SER A 337 23.71 5.78 -12.08
C SER A 337 22.31 5.57 -12.67
N LEU A 338 22.11 4.47 -13.41
CA LEU A 338 20.81 4.07 -13.94
C LEU A 338 19.81 3.74 -12.83
N LEU A 339 20.26 3.13 -11.72
CA LEU A 339 19.43 2.90 -10.54
C LEU A 339 19.01 4.22 -9.87
N VAL A 340 19.93 5.19 -9.73
CA VAL A 340 19.57 6.54 -9.24
C VAL A 340 18.54 7.17 -10.19
N ALA A 341 18.73 7.04 -11.51
CA ALA A 341 17.79 7.56 -12.49
C ALA A 341 16.41 6.86 -12.41
N LEU A 342 16.34 5.57 -12.08
CA LEU A 342 15.09 4.86 -11.80
C LEU A 342 14.37 5.49 -10.60
N TYR A 343 15.07 5.73 -9.49
CA TYR A 343 14.45 6.34 -8.31
C TYR A 343 14.04 7.80 -8.55
N ASP A 344 14.88 8.57 -9.26
CA ASP A 344 14.58 9.96 -9.60
C ASP A 344 13.39 10.08 -10.54
N ASN A 345 13.27 9.22 -11.57
CA ASN A 345 12.34 9.45 -12.67
C ASN A 345 11.21 8.42 -12.81
N GLN A 346 11.23 7.30 -12.09
CA GLN A 346 10.22 6.23 -12.23
C GLN A 346 9.53 5.87 -10.92
N VAL A 347 10.28 5.80 -9.81
CA VAL A 347 9.70 5.42 -8.51
C VAL A 347 9.01 6.63 -7.87
N HIS A 348 7.71 6.49 -7.63
CA HIS A 348 6.91 7.48 -6.92
C HIS A 348 7.13 7.38 -5.41
N ASP A 349 6.82 8.46 -4.68
CA ASP A 349 6.69 8.43 -3.23
C ASP A 349 5.21 8.48 -2.84
N SER A 350 4.64 7.29 -2.63
CA SER A 350 3.23 7.16 -2.27
C SER A 350 2.90 7.77 -0.91
N ARG A 351 3.88 7.94 -0.01
CA ARG A 351 3.70 8.56 1.31
C ARG A 351 3.68 10.08 1.23
N ALA A 352 4.33 10.67 0.22
CA ALA A 352 4.22 12.10 -0.07
C ALA A 352 2.80 12.47 -0.56
N TRP A 353 2.13 11.56 -1.27
CA TRP A 353 0.85 11.77 -1.94
C TRP A 353 -0.38 11.38 -1.10
N PHE A 354 -0.39 10.17 -0.55
CA PHE A 354 -1.60 9.54 -0.03
C PHE A 354 -2.26 10.27 1.16
N MET A 355 -3.60 10.40 1.11
CA MET A 355 -4.48 11.09 2.07
C MET A 355 -4.18 12.58 2.28
N TYR A 356 -3.18 13.14 1.60
CA TYR A 356 -2.72 14.49 1.86
C TYR A 356 -3.84 15.54 1.72
N SER A 357 -4.63 15.45 0.66
CA SER A 357 -5.78 16.33 0.41
C SER A 357 -6.97 16.02 1.32
N SER A 358 -7.19 14.75 1.66
CA SER A 358 -8.37 14.30 2.42
C SER A 358 -8.29 14.60 3.92
N ILE A 359 -7.10 14.57 4.53
CA ILE A 359 -6.93 14.79 5.98
C ILE A 359 -6.01 15.98 6.33
N GLY A 360 -5.54 16.73 5.32
CA GLY A 360 -4.64 17.88 5.50
C GLY A 360 -3.26 17.51 6.06
N SER A 361 -2.92 16.23 6.08
CA SER A 361 -1.66 15.68 6.58
C SER A 361 -1.35 14.36 5.87
N ARG A 362 -0.09 13.91 5.95
CA ARG A 362 0.29 12.53 5.62
C ARG A 362 -0.22 11.57 6.71
N GLU A 363 -0.26 10.28 6.38
CA GLU A 363 -0.67 9.18 7.26
C GLU A 363 -0.10 9.36 8.69
N PRO A 364 -0.95 9.61 9.69
CA PRO A 364 -0.50 9.79 11.07
C PRO A 364 0.12 8.49 11.61
N TRP A 365 1.13 8.59 12.48
CA TRP A 365 1.91 7.47 13.03
C TRP A 365 2.66 6.57 12.03
N GLY A 366 2.55 6.84 10.73
CA GLY A 366 3.42 6.28 9.70
C GLY A 366 4.79 6.99 9.67
N GLY A 367 5.78 6.35 9.05
CA GLY A 367 7.13 6.89 8.93
C GLY A 367 7.88 6.26 7.75
N TYR A 368 8.95 6.89 7.30
CA TYR A 368 9.83 6.28 6.30
C TYR A 368 10.77 5.21 6.87
N PHE A 369 10.96 5.21 8.19
CA PHE A 369 11.83 4.27 8.92
C PHE A 369 11.02 3.15 9.57
N ARG A 370 10.18 2.48 8.77
CA ARG A 370 9.37 1.35 9.18
C ARG A 370 9.22 0.38 8.01
N TYR A 371 9.21 -0.92 8.30
CA TYR A 371 8.96 -1.93 7.28
C TYR A 371 7.45 -2.12 7.02
N ARG A 372 7.10 -2.47 5.79
CA ARG A 372 5.72 -2.79 5.39
C ARG A 372 5.23 -4.01 6.18
N VAL A 373 3.99 -3.96 6.66
CA VAL A 373 3.32 -5.12 7.25
C VAL A 373 3.01 -6.11 6.13
N ILE A 374 3.36 -7.38 6.33
CA ILE A 374 3.11 -8.46 5.37
C ILE A 374 2.32 -9.56 6.08
N TYR A 375 1.21 -10.00 5.50
CA TYR A 375 0.40 -11.12 5.95
C TYR A 375 0.75 -12.38 5.15
N PHE A 376 0.78 -13.52 5.85
CA PHE A 376 1.06 -14.87 5.37
C PHE A 376 -0.07 -15.77 5.85
N GLY A 377 -1.22 -15.70 5.19
CA GLY A 377 -2.45 -16.32 5.69
C GLY A 377 -2.87 -15.75 7.04
N LYS A 378 -2.69 -16.51 8.12
CA LYS A 378 -3.05 -16.07 9.49
C LYS A 378 -1.91 -15.38 10.25
N ILE A 379 -0.69 -15.48 9.73
CA ILE A 379 0.51 -14.93 10.37
C ILE A 379 0.86 -13.58 9.74
N CYS A 380 1.47 -12.66 10.49
CA CYS A 380 2.01 -11.41 9.99
C CYS A 380 3.51 -11.27 10.27
N SER A 381 4.21 -10.46 9.46
CA SER A 381 5.65 -10.23 9.54
C SER A 381 6.12 -9.54 10.82
N ARG A 382 5.20 -8.91 11.56
CA ARG A 382 5.47 -8.23 12.82
C ARG A 382 4.32 -8.40 13.81
N PRO A 383 4.56 -8.38 15.13
CA PRO A 383 3.50 -8.51 16.12
C PRO A 383 2.47 -7.38 16.00
N LEU A 384 1.19 -7.74 15.93
CA LEU A 384 0.06 -6.81 15.91
C LEU A 384 -0.89 -7.10 17.07
N SER A 385 -1.56 -6.08 17.56
CA SER A 385 -2.67 -6.21 18.53
C SER A 385 -3.98 -5.88 17.83
N LEU A 386 -5.01 -6.70 18.02
CA LEU A 386 -6.32 -6.50 17.41
C LEU A 386 -7.14 -5.51 18.25
N LEU A 387 -7.52 -4.38 17.65
CA LEU A 387 -8.27 -3.31 18.31
C LEU A 387 -9.78 -3.46 18.13
N THR A 388 -10.21 -3.63 16.89
CA THR A 388 -11.62 -3.80 16.53
C THR A 388 -11.76 -4.88 15.45
N VAL A 389 -12.90 -5.55 15.44
CA VAL A 389 -13.29 -6.46 14.34
C VAL A 389 -14.81 -6.63 14.31
N ALA A 390 -15.38 -6.83 13.12
CA ALA A 390 -16.80 -7.11 12.92
C ALA A 390 -17.72 -6.05 13.55
N GLY A 391 -17.28 -4.79 13.57
CA GLY A 391 -18.02 -3.70 14.19
C GLY A 391 -18.11 -3.78 15.72
N ASN A 392 -17.06 -4.25 16.37
CA ASN A 392 -16.95 -4.26 17.83
C ASN A 392 -15.53 -4.00 18.33
N VAL A 393 -15.41 -3.48 19.55
CA VAL A 393 -14.16 -3.43 20.31
C VAL A 393 -13.79 -4.82 20.79
N VAL A 394 -12.55 -5.21 20.55
CA VAL A 394 -12.05 -6.51 20.97
C VAL A 394 -11.93 -6.58 22.48
N GLY A 395 -12.39 -7.70 23.06
CA GLY A 395 -12.43 -7.92 24.50
C GLY A 395 -13.56 -7.19 25.24
N ALA A 396 -14.47 -6.46 24.56
CA ALA A 396 -15.62 -5.83 25.21
C ALA A 396 -16.69 -6.87 25.61
N VAL A 397 -17.36 -6.63 26.76
CA VAL A 397 -18.42 -7.51 27.30
C VAL A 397 -19.67 -7.53 26.40
N LEU A 398 -19.98 -6.40 25.78
CA LEU A 398 -21.11 -6.21 24.87
C LEU A 398 -20.63 -5.63 23.53
N PRO A 399 -21.29 -5.96 22.41
CA PRO A 399 -21.03 -5.32 21.14
C PRO A 399 -21.33 -3.81 21.18
N THR A 400 -20.33 -2.98 20.92
CA THR A 400 -20.43 -1.51 20.89
C THR A 400 -19.90 -0.97 19.57
N GLY A 401 -20.71 -0.14 18.88
CA GLY A 401 -20.38 0.42 17.57
C GLY A 401 -19.80 1.84 17.60
N ASN A 402 -20.10 2.63 18.65
CA ASN A 402 -19.71 4.04 18.74
C ASN A 402 -18.67 4.23 19.83
N VAL A 403 -17.41 4.43 19.45
CA VAL A 403 -16.28 4.30 20.38
C VAL A 403 -15.28 5.44 20.22
N LEU A 404 -14.85 5.94 21.37
CA LEU A 404 -13.71 6.83 21.51
C LEU A 404 -12.50 6.04 22.04
N PHE A 405 -11.47 5.88 21.22
CA PHE A 405 -10.20 5.33 21.66
C PHE A 405 -9.29 6.44 22.16
N ASN A 406 -8.74 6.26 23.36
CA ASN A 406 -7.69 7.11 23.90
C ASN A 406 -6.36 6.37 23.83
N PHE A 407 -5.36 7.02 23.27
CA PHE A 407 -4.01 6.51 23.12
C PHE A 407 -3.06 7.32 23.99
N LYS A 408 -2.37 6.64 24.91
CA LYS A 408 -1.41 7.26 25.82
C LYS A 408 -0.06 6.56 25.74
N GLN A 409 0.98 7.31 25.43
CA GLN A 409 2.36 6.80 25.49
C GLN A 409 2.87 6.85 26.93
N LYS A 410 3.37 5.73 27.43
CA LYS A 410 4.12 5.63 28.69
C LYS A 410 5.58 5.30 28.37
N LYS A 411 6.52 6.10 28.90
CA LYS A 411 7.95 5.74 28.89
C LYS A 411 8.14 4.62 29.92
N VAL A 412 8.55 3.45 29.46
CA VAL A 412 8.92 2.29 30.28
C VAL A 412 10.43 2.15 30.19
N VAL A 413 11.13 2.19 31.32
CA VAL A 413 12.59 2.03 31.35
C VAL A 413 12.89 0.55 31.49
N ASN A 414 13.31 -0.08 30.40
CA ASN A 414 13.80 -1.45 30.41
C ASN A 414 15.28 -1.43 30.77
N THR A 415 15.65 -2.30 31.71
CA THR A 415 17.03 -2.48 32.15
C THR A 415 17.53 -3.77 31.51
N MET A 416 18.44 -3.67 30.54
CA MET A 416 19.09 -4.82 29.95
C MET A 416 20.48 -4.98 30.58
N VAL A 417 20.81 -6.20 30.97
CA VAL A 417 22.16 -6.59 31.38
C VAL A 417 22.73 -7.39 30.22
N ASP A 418 23.75 -6.86 29.56
CA ASP A 418 24.44 -7.58 28.49
C ASP A 418 25.33 -8.69 29.08
N THR A 419 25.75 -9.64 28.24
CA THR A 419 26.68 -10.76 28.50
C THR A 419 28.03 -10.37 29.15
N LEU A 420 28.30 -9.07 29.28
CA LEU A 420 29.46 -8.46 29.94
C LEU A 420 29.11 -7.73 31.26
N ASP A 421 27.96 -8.02 31.87
CA ASP A 421 27.44 -7.37 33.10
C ASP A 421 27.28 -5.85 33.02
N LYS A 422 27.18 -5.30 31.81
CA LYS A 422 26.90 -3.87 31.61
C LYS A 422 25.40 -3.63 31.62
N VAL A 423 24.95 -2.85 32.60
CA VAL A 423 23.58 -2.36 32.72
C VAL A 423 23.35 -1.25 31.68
N SER A 424 22.60 -1.56 30.63
CA SER A 424 22.10 -0.58 29.67
C SER A 424 20.63 -0.28 29.94
N LYS A 425 20.32 0.98 30.24
CA LYS A 425 18.93 1.45 30.36
C LYS A 425 18.43 1.85 28.99
N THR A 426 17.44 1.13 28.46
CA THR A 426 16.73 1.48 27.23
C THR A 426 15.33 1.94 27.61
N SER A 427 14.93 3.13 27.17
CA SER A 427 13.54 3.59 27.34
C SER A 427 12.70 3.06 26.19
N ALA A 428 11.84 2.10 26.48
CA ALA A 428 10.77 1.67 25.59
C ALA A 428 9.57 2.62 25.76
N THR A 429 8.76 2.79 24.73
CA THR A 429 7.54 3.59 24.81
C THR A 429 6.38 2.65 24.60
N GLN A 430 5.61 2.36 25.65
CA GLN A 430 4.45 1.48 25.55
C GLN A 430 3.21 2.32 25.25
N LEU A 431 2.41 1.86 24.28
CA LEU A 431 1.13 2.47 23.96
C LEU A 431 0.02 1.83 24.80
N GLU A 432 -0.59 2.62 25.67
CA GLU A 432 -1.79 2.24 26.42
C GLU A 432 -3.03 2.71 25.63
N VAL A 433 -3.96 1.79 25.39
CA VAL A 433 -5.19 2.04 24.63
C VAL A 433 -6.40 1.77 25.51
N SER A 434 -7.23 2.79 25.73
CA SER A 434 -8.53 2.62 26.40
C SER A 434 -9.68 2.92 25.44
N ALA A 435 -10.79 2.21 25.61
CA ALA A 435 -11.99 2.37 24.80
C ALA A 435 -13.11 2.94 25.66
N HIS A 436 -13.73 4.01 25.19
CA HIS A 436 -14.82 4.71 25.87
C HIS A 436 -16.03 4.77 24.96
N ASP A 437 -17.23 4.76 25.52
CA ASP A 437 -18.43 5.06 24.77
C ASP A 437 -18.35 6.51 24.25
N LEU A 438 -18.60 6.71 22.96
CA LEU A 438 -18.41 8.02 22.35
C LEU A 438 -19.42 9.06 22.87
N SER A 439 -20.62 8.61 23.26
CA SER A 439 -21.70 9.46 23.75
C SER A 439 -21.59 9.77 25.24
N THR A 440 -21.35 8.76 26.09
CA THR A 440 -21.29 8.95 27.55
C THR A 440 -19.88 9.25 28.05
N ARG A 441 -18.84 8.99 27.24
CA ARG A 441 -17.41 9.06 27.61
C ARG A 441 -16.99 8.06 28.71
N GLU A 442 -17.88 7.17 29.12
CA GLU A 442 -17.59 6.13 30.12
C GLU A 442 -16.73 5.01 29.53
N LEU A 443 -15.96 4.32 30.39
CA LEU A 443 -15.13 3.19 29.97
C LEU A 443 -16.01 2.02 29.50
N ILE A 444 -15.66 1.46 28.34
CA ILE A 444 -16.30 0.24 27.85
C ILE A 444 -15.85 -0.95 28.71
N PRO A 445 -16.77 -1.70 29.34
CA PRO A 445 -16.41 -2.85 30.16
C PRO A 445 -15.75 -3.95 29.34
N MET A 446 -14.62 -4.45 29.84
CA MET A 446 -13.83 -5.51 29.19
C MET A 446 -14.04 -6.85 29.90
N LEU A 447 -13.91 -7.94 29.15
CA LEU A 447 -13.87 -9.30 29.68
C LEU A 447 -12.58 -9.53 30.49
N PRO A 448 -12.58 -10.46 31.46
CA PRO A 448 -11.39 -10.75 32.28
C PRO A 448 -10.14 -11.16 31.49
N ASP A 449 -10.32 -11.76 30.31
CA ASP A 449 -9.28 -12.24 29.39
C ASP A 449 -8.97 -11.25 28.25
N ALA A 450 -9.52 -10.04 28.28
CA ALA A 450 -9.35 -9.04 27.23
C ALA A 450 -7.86 -8.68 27.01
N GLU A 451 -7.05 -8.66 28.06
CA GLU A 451 -5.61 -8.40 27.96
C GLU A 451 -4.88 -9.45 27.12
N GLN A 452 -5.24 -10.73 27.25
CA GLN A 452 -4.64 -11.81 26.46
C GLN A 452 -5.06 -11.71 24.99
N THR A 453 -6.32 -11.35 24.75
CA THR A 453 -6.86 -11.16 23.39
C THR A 453 -6.20 -9.97 22.69
N LYS A 454 -5.84 -8.92 23.44
CA LYS A 454 -5.17 -7.71 22.95
C LYS A 454 -3.65 -7.82 22.95
N ALA A 455 -3.08 -8.95 23.35
CA ALA A 455 -1.63 -9.12 23.33
C ALA A 455 -1.09 -9.04 21.90
N PHE A 456 0.07 -8.40 21.75
CA PHE A 456 0.76 -8.36 20.46
C PHE A 456 1.20 -9.76 20.03
N THR A 457 0.83 -10.15 18.82
CA THR A 457 1.15 -11.49 18.30
C THR A 457 1.39 -11.47 16.79
N HIS A 458 2.23 -12.39 16.32
CA HIS A 458 2.37 -12.68 14.90
C HIS A 458 1.16 -13.44 14.35
N ASN A 459 0.35 -14.10 15.18
CA ASN A 459 -0.79 -14.91 14.72
C ASN A 459 -2.11 -14.14 14.79
N VAL A 460 -2.10 -12.88 14.35
CA VAL A 460 -3.23 -11.97 14.51
C VAL A 460 -4.46 -12.42 13.71
N GLY A 461 -4.28 -13.19 12.63
CA GLY A 461 -5.39 -13.74 11.86
C GLY A 461 -6.19 -14.79 12.63
N GLU A 462 -5.54 -15.56 13.51
CA GLU A 462 -6.22 -16.50 14.40
C GLU A 462 -7.03 -15.76 15.45
N VAL A 463 -6.44 -14.75 16.11
CA VAL A 463 -7.15 -13.88 17.08
C VAL A 463 -8.35 -13.20 16.41
N THR A 464 -8.17 -12.67 15.20
CA THR A 464 -9.23 -12.04 14.41
C THR A 464 -10.38 -13.02 14.14
N SER A 465 -10.06 -14.26 13.78
CA SER A 465 -11.06 -15.30 13.48
C SER A 465 -11.85 -15.70 14.74
N GLN A 466 -11.15 -15.93 15.85
CA GLN A 466 -11.77 -16.28 17.14
C GLN A 466 -12.69 -15.16 17.64
N GLN A 467 -12.25 -13.90 17.54
CA GLN A 467 -13.05 -12.75 17.96
C GLN A 467 -14.29 -12.55 17.08
N ARG A 468 -14.21 -12.77 15.77
CA ARG A 468 -15.40 -12.75 14.90
C ARG A 468 -16.44 -13.77 15.36
N GLN A 469 -16.02 -15.02 15.59
CA GLN A 469 -16.92 -16.08 16.07
C GLN A 469 -17.53 -15.75 17.43
N PHE A 470 -16.73 -15.23 18.36
CA PHE A 470 -17.19 -14.79 19.67
C PHE A 470 -18.26 -13.69 19.57
N ILE A 471 -18.00 -12.66 18.77
CA ILE A 471 -18.91 -11.51 18.57
C ILE A 471 -20.22 -11.98 17.91
N GLU A 472 -20.15 -12.84 16.90
CA GLU A 472 -21.32 -13.40 16.23
C GLU A 472 -22.18 -14.21 17.21
N ALA A 473 -21.57 -15.10 17.99
CA ALA A 473 -22.26 -15.87 19.01
C ALA A 473 -22.93 -14.96 20.06
N ARG A 474 -22.25 -13.90 20.50
CA ARG A 474 -22.77 -12.93 21.47
C ARG A 474 -23.96 -12.16 20.90
N ARG A 475 -23.89 -11.71 19.65
CA ARG A 475 -25.01 -11.03 18.96
C ARG A 475 -26.24 -11.93 18.86
N VAL A 476 -26.05 -13.21 18.51
CA VAL A 476 -27.14 -14.20 18.46
C VAL A 476 -27.77 -14.39 19.84
N GLN A 477 -26.95 -14.49 20.90
CA GLN A 477 -27.45 -14.66 22.26
C GLN A 477 -28.26 -13.45 22.74
N ILE A 478 -27.76 -12.23 22.53
CA ILE A 478 -28.48 -10.99 22.85
C ILE A 478 -29.80 -10.92 22.06
N GLY A 479 -29.79 -11.29 20.78
CA GLY A 479 -31.01 -11.37 19.97
C GLY A 479 -32.06 -12.32 20.55
N LYS A 480 -31.64 -13.50 21.02
CA LYS A 480 -32.52 -14.46 21.71
C LYS A 480 -33.07 -13.93 23.01
N GLU A 481 -32.25 -13.26 23.82
CA GLU A 481 -32.67 -12.66 25.10
C GLU A 481 -33.68 -11.53 24.87
N ASN A 482 -33.43 -10.66 23.89
CA ASN A 482 -34.36 -9.60 23.49
C ASN A 482 -35.69 -10.15 22.98
N LEU A 483 -35.67 -11.22 22.19
CA LEU A 483 -36.88 -11.89 21.72
C LEU A 483 -37.69 -12.46 22.89
N LYS A 484 -37.03 -13.14 23.83
CA LYS A 484 -37.66 -13.67 25.05
C LYS A 484 -38.26 -12.56 25.90
N ALA A 485 -37.55 -11.44 26.07
CA ALA A 485 -38.04 -10.28 26.83
C ALA A 485 -39.30 -9.67 26.19
N ARG A 486 -39.31 -9.53 24.85
CA ARG A 486 -40.49 -9.08 24.10
C ARG A 486 -41.69 -10.02 24.27
N TRP A 487 -41.46 -11.33 24.18
CA TRP A 487 -42.52 -12.33 24.39
C TRP A 487 -43.03 -12.36 25.83
N ALA A 488 -42.20 -12.00 26.82
CA ALA A 488 -42.61 -11.86 28.22
C ALA A 488 -43.32 -10.53 28.53
N GLY A 489 -43.69 -9.73 27.52
CA GLY A 489 -44.43 -8.47 27.70
C GLY A 489 -43.60 -7.31 28.25
N LYS A 490 -42.26 -7.42 28.29
CA LYS A 490 -41.40 -6.30 28.70
C LYS A 490 -41.15 -5.38 27.52
N THR A 491 -41.53 -4.11 27.65
CA THR A 491 -41.13 -3.04 26.73
C THR A 491 -39.63 -2.82 26.89
N LEU A 492 -38.84 -3.26 25.90
CA LEU A 492 -37.41 -2.93 25.85
C LEU A 492 -37.28 -1.45 25.47
N GLU A 493 -36.55 -0.66 26.25
CA GLU A 493 -36.04 0.62 25.78
C GLU A 493 -35.26 0.39 24.49
N ARG A 494 -35.59 1.15 23.45
CA ARG A 494 -34.84 1.13 22.18
C ARG A 494 -33.41 1.55 22.48
N THR A 495 -32.47 0.68 22.19
CA THR A 495 -31.08 1.10 21.91
C THR A 495 -31.17 2.16 20.81
N PRO A 496 -30.59 3.36 20.98
CA PRO A 496 -30.66 4.38 19.95
C PRO A 496 -29.94 3.86 18.72
N SER A 497 -30.70 3.58 17.66
CA SER A 497 -30.16 3.36 16.33
C SER A 497 -29.69 4.71 15.80
N GLY A 498 -28.46 5.10 16.18
CA GLY A 498 -27.74 6.17 15.53
C GLY A 498 -27.25 5.70 14.16
N GLY A 499 -28.10 5.82 13.16
CA GLY A 499 -27.73 5.70 11.75
C GLY A 499 -28.65 6.61 10.96
N PRO A 500 -28.13 7.54 10.13
CA PRO A 500 -28.98 8.42 9.35
C PRO A 500 -29.78 7.59 8.33
N GLU A 501 -31.09 7.81 8.29
CA GLU A 501 -31.89 7.54 7.09
C GLU A 501 -31.32 8.34 5.92
N LYS A 502 -31.35 7.72 4.74
CA LYS A 502 -30.71 8.09 3.48
C LYS A 502 -30.78 9.56 3.07
#